data_AF-A0A1M5X8Q2-F1
#
_entry.id   AF-A0A1M5X8Q2-F1
#
_cell.length_a   1.000
_cell.length_b   1.000
_cell.length_c   1.000
_cell.angle_alpha   90.00
_cell.angle_beta   90.00
_cell.angle_gamma   90.00
#
_symmetry.space_group_name_H-M   'P 1'
#
loop_
_entity.id
_entity.type
_entity.pdbx_description
1 polymer ?
#
loop_
_entity_poly.entity_id
_entity_poly.type
_entity_poly.pdbx_seq_one_letter_code
_entity_poly.pdbx_strand_id
1 'polypeptide(L)' 'MFGQEKKKKRFVIKEEEFLGLGAVYIVVDTTTGVNYLTTVGTGMNGMTPLLDSQGKVVIDR' A
#
# COMPACT_ATOMS: atom_id res chain seq x y z
N MET A 1 -18.43 23.32 18.41
CA MET A 1 -17.38 22.94 17.43
C MET A 1 -16.70 21.69 17.93
N PHE A 2 -17.00 20.52 17.36
CA PHE A 2 -16.32 19.28 17.72
C PHE A 2 -15.21 19.04 16.69
N GLY A 3 -13.97 19.33 17.07
CA GLY A 3 -12.80 18.94 16.30
C GLY A 3 -12.69 17.42 16.39
N GLN A 4 -13.10 16.71 15.34
CA GLN A 4 -12.76 15.30 15.22
C GLN A 4 -11.24 15.22 15.04
N GLU A 5 -10.54 14.63 16.01
CA GLU A 5 -9.14 14.27 15.82
C GLU A 5 -9.03 13.38 14.57
N LYS A 6 -8.26 13.83 13.58
CA LYS A 6 -7.98 13.03 12.39
C LYS A 6 -7.20 11.79 12.83
N LYS A 7 -7.88 10.64 12.87
CA LYS A 7 -7.22 9.34 13.05
C LYS A 7 -6.10 9.22 12.02
N LYS A 8 -4.88 8.92 12.49
CA LYS A 8 -3.74 8.65 11.60
C LYS A 8 -4.09 7.47 10.69
N LYS A 9 -3.83 7.63 9.39
CA LYS A 9 -4.05 6.57 8.40
C LYS A 9 -3.02 5.47 8.61
N ARG A 10 -3.47 4.23 8.77
CA ARG A 10 -2.58 3.06 8.92
C ARG A 10 -1.89 2.69 7.60
N PHE A 11 -2.67 2.63 6.52
CA PHE A 11 -2.19 2.31 5.18
C PHE A 11 -1.99 3.59 4.38
N VAL A 12 -0.79 3.76 3.83
CA VAL A 12 -0.40 4.95 3.07
C VAL A 12 0.12 4.52 1.71
N ILE A 13 -0.39 5.13 0.63
CA ILE A 13 0.13 4.92 -0.72
C ILE A 13 1.49 5.62 -0.80
N LYS A 14 2.53 4.85 -1.08
CA LYS A 14 3.90 5.31 -1.26
C LYS A 14 4.21 5.55 -2.74
N GLU A 15 3.75 4.65 -3.60
CA GLU A 15 3.88 4.75 -5.05
C GLU A 15 2.60 4.32 -5.73
N GLU A 16 2.36 4.89 -6.91
CA GLU A 16 1.20 4.63 -7.75
C GLU A 16 1.63 4.66 -9.22
N GLU A 17 1.28 3.60 -9.95
CA GLU A 17 1.48 3.51 -11.39
C GLU A 17 0.19 3.09 -12.09
N PHE A 18 -0.26 3.92 -13.04
CA PHE A 18 -1.46 3.65 -13.83
C PHE A 18 -1.16 2.77 -15.04
N LEU A 19 -1.97 1.72 -15.20
CA LEU A 19 -1.87 0.73 -16.27
C LEU A 19 -3.19 0.68 -17.07
N GLY A 20 -3.64 1.84 -17.55
CA GLY A 20 -4.88 1.97 -18.32
C GLY A 20 -6.13 1.89 -17.44
N LEU A 21 -6.84 0.76 -17.49
CA LEU A 21 -8.09 0.55 -16.73
C LEU A 21 -7.88 0.13 -15.26
N GLY A 22 -6.63 0.10 -14.82
CA GLY A 22 -6.24 -0.20 -13.44
C GLY A 22 -4.95 0.49 -13.06
N ALA A 23 -4.48 0.23 -11.85
CA ALA A 23 -3.21 0.73 -11.34
C ALA A 23 -2.56 -0.30 -10.39
N VAL A 24 -1.27 -0.10 -10.16
CA VAL A 24 -0.48 -0.85 -9.20
C VAL A 24 0.05 0.13 -8.17
N TYR A 25 -0.20 -0.14 -6.89
CA TYR A 25 0.23 0.68 -5.77
C TYR A 25 1.24 -0.05 -4.91
N ILE A 26 2.20 0.71 -4.37
CA ILE A 26 2.91 0.31 -3.16
C ILE A 26 2.23 0.96 -1.97
N VAL A 27 1.68 0.14 -1.08
CA VAL A 27 1.00 0.58 0.15
C VAL A 27 1.86 0.20 1.35
N VAL A 28 2.13 1.14 2.24
CA VAL A 28 2.87 0.90 3.48
C VAL A 28 1.90 0.77 4.65
N ASP A 29 1.97 -0.33 5.41
CA ASP A 29 1.38 -0.41 6.74
C ASP A 29 2.29 0.29 7.75
N THR A 30 1.96 1.53 8.10
CA THR A 30 2.73 2.36 9.04
C THR A 30 2.82 1.80 10.46
N THR A 31 2.05 0.75 10.82
CA THR A 31 2.20 0.06 12.11
C THR A 31 3.33 -0.96 12.10
N THR A 32 3.56 -1.62 10.96
CA THR A 32 4.53 -2.73 10.83
C THR A 32 5.73 -2.39 9.95
N GLY A 33 5.62 -1.32 9.14
CA GLY A 33 6.56 -0.95 8.10
C GLY A 33 6.42 -1.76 6.80
N VAL A 34 5.56 -2.79 6.75
CA VAL A 34 5.47 -3.69 5.58
C VAL A 34 4.95 -2.93 4.36
N ASN A 35 5.67 -3.08 3.24
CA ASN A 35 5.26 -2.62 1.93
C ASN A 35 4.46 -3.73 1.22
N TYR A 36 3.33 -3.37 0.61
CA TYR A 36 2.48 -4.28 -0.14
C TYR A 36 2.36 -3.83 -1.58
N LEU A 37 2.49 -4.77 -2.52
CA LEU A 37 2.08 -4.59 -3.90
C LEU A 37 0.57 -4.83 -3.98
N THR A 38 -0.17 -3.82 -4.42
CA THR A 38 -1.63 -3.86 -4.55
C THR A 38 -2.04 -3.58 -5.99
N THR A 39 -2.94 -4.38 -6.54
CA THR A 39 -3.64 -4.06 -7.78
C THR A 39 -4.97 -3.37 -7.49
N VAL A 40 -5.33 -2.38 -8.31
CA VAL A 40 -6.64 -1.73 -8.28
C VAL A 40 -7.20 -1.64 -9.70
N GLY A 41 -8.52 -1.80 -9.85
CA GLY A 41 -9.19 -1.78 -11.14
C GLY A 41 -10.57 -2.44 -11.06
N THR A 42 -11.19 -2.64 -12.22
CA THR A 42 -12.56 -3.19 -12.36
C THR A 42 -12.67 -4.72 -12.19
N GLY A 43 -11.55 -5.40 -11.90
CA GLY A 43 -11.48 -6.85 -11.73
C GLY A 43 -11.12 -7.29 -10.30
N MET A 44 -10.69 -8.55 -10.18
CA MET A 44 -10.14 -9.07 -8.93
C MET A 44 -8.86 -8.30 -8.56
N ASN A 45 -8.88 -7.72 -7.37
CA ASN A 45 -7.76 -6.99 -6.80
C ASN A 45 -7.08 -7.87 -5.73
N GLY A 46 -5.78 -7.69 -5.57
CA GLY A 46 -4.97 -8.44 -4.62
C GLY A 46 -4.00 -7.55 -3.88
N MET A 47 -3.55 -8.02 -2.72
CA MET A 47 -2.52 -7.38 -1.91
C MET A 47 -1.54 -8.47 -1.46
N THR A 48 -0.26 -8.29 -1.76
CA THR A 48 0.81 -9.21 -1.34
C THR A 48 1.98 -8.43 -0.76
N PRO A 49 2.71 -8.93 0.25
CA PRO A 49 3.95 -8.32 0.69
C PRO A 49 4.92 -8.18 -0.49
N LEU A 50 5.50 -6.99 -0.65
CA LEU A 50 6.56 -6.76 -1.63
C LEU A 50 7.82 -7.47 -1.14
N LEU A 51 8.46 -8.24 -2.03
CA LEU A 51 9.68 -8.97 -1.74
C LEU A 51 10.88 -8.34 -2.45
N ASP A 52 12.04 -8.37 -1.81
CA ASP A 52 13.30 -8.02 -2.42
C ASP A 52 13.87 -9.19 -3.26
N SER A 53 15.04 -8.97 -3.87
CA SER A 53 15.71 -9.98 -4.70
C SER A 53 16.14 -11.24 -3.94
N GLN A 54 16.11 -11.23 -2.61
CA GLN A 54 16.42 -12.37 -1.74
C GLN A 54 15.15 -13.03 -1.17
N GLY A 55 13.97 -12.60 -1.62
CA GLY A 55 12.68 -13.11 -1.13
C GLY A 55 12.30 -12.60 0.26
N LYS A 56 12.97 -11.56 0.78
CA LYS A 56 12.62 -10.95 2.07
C LYS A 56 11.59 -9.85 1.88
N VAL A 57 10.71 -9.70 2.86
CA VAL A 57 9.70 -8.63 2.85
C VAL A 57 10.39 -7.26 2.94
N VAL A 58 9.95 -6.33 2.09
CA VAL A 58 10.40 -4.94 2.08
C VAL A 58 9.71 -4.15 3.22
N ILE A 59 10.51 -3.53 4.08
CA ILE A 59 10.06 -2.81 5.28
C ILE A 59 10.55 -1.36 5.27
N ASP A 60 9.66 -0.40 5.51
CA ASP A 60 9.96 1.00 5.82
C ASP A 60 10.07 1.21 7.33
N ARG A 61 10.99 2.07 7.78
CA ARG A 61 11.17 2.47 9.18
C ARG A 61 10.84 3.94 9.39
#